data_AF-A0AA43CW78-F1
#
_entry.id   AF-A0AA43CW78-F1
#
_cell.length_a   1.000
_cell.length_b   1.000
_cell.length_c   1.000
_cell.angle_alpha   90.00
_cell.angle_beta   90.00
_cell.angle_gamma   90.00
#
_symmetry.space_group_name_H-M   'P 1'
#
loop_
_entity.id
_entity.type
_entity.pdbx_description
1 polymer ?
#
loop_
_entity_poly.entity_id
_entity_poly.type
_entity_poly.pdbx_seq_one_letter_code
_entity_poly.pdbx_strand_id
1 'polypeptide(L)'
;MTKYIFLGALLLSLTACQKSEEPGAATVAPEPATAVKDTSPAVAMEEPMPEKRPYELTLHGVTRVDDYFWLRDDKRSDPEVLAYLE
;
A
#
# COMPACT_ATOMS: atom_id res chain seq x y z
N MET A 1 -18.55 -13.56 62.23
CA MET A 1 -17.39 -14.43 61.96
C MET A 1 -16.97 -14.20 60.52
N THR A 2 -16.47 -13.02 60.16
CA THR A 2 -15.14 -12.50 60.52
C THR A 2 -14.02 -13.26 59.79
N LYS A 3 -13.85 -12.94 58.51
CA LYS A 3 -12.59 -12.97 57.77
C LYS A 3 -12.69 -11.85 56.73
N TYR A 4 -12.57 -10.59 57.16
CA TYR A 4 -11.34 -9.82 56.92
C TYR A 4 -11.03 -9.81 55.41
N ILE A 5 -11.42 -8.78 54.65
CA ILE A 5 -10.97 -7.38 54.83
C ILE A 5 -9.51 -7.40 55.29
N PHE A 6 -8.62 -7.81 54.39
CA PHE A 6 -7.21 -7.44 54.43
C PHE A 6 -6.80 -7.16 52.99
N LEU A 7 -6.30 -5.93 52.79
CA LEU A 7 -5.20 -5.58 51.89
C LEU A 7 -5.33 -6.10 50.45
N GLY A 8 -5.59 -5.28 49.47
CA GLY A 8 -5.07 -3.94 49.32
C GLY A 8 -4.87 -3.73 47.83
N ALA A 9 -5.20 -2.53 47.39
CA ALA A 9 -4.97 -2.07 46.03
C ALA A 9 -3.56 -2.46 45.56
N LEU A 10 -3.47 -3.13 44.41
CA LEU A 10 -2.30 -3.05 43.55
C LEU A 10 -2.75 -2.65 42.15
N LEU A 11 -3.23 -1.40 42.11
CA LEU A 11 -2.99 -0.49 40.99
C LEU A 11 -1.51 -0.08 41.03
N LEU A 12 -0.94 0.13 39.84
CA LEU A 12 0.44 0.50 39.45
C LEU A 12 1.31 -0.69 38.99
N SER A 13 2.03 -0.69 37.87
CA SER A 13 2.07 0.11 36.63
C SER A 13 3.36 -0.32 35.88
N LEU A 14 3.43 -0.04 34.57
CA LEU A 14 4.62 -0.01 33.68
C LEU A 14 5.19 -1.35 33.16
N THR A 15 4.89 -1.64 31.90
CA THR A 15 5.83 -1.39 30.77
C THR A 15 5.01 -1.57 29.48
N ALA A 16 4.37 -0.53 28.94
CA ALA A 16 5.03 0.45 28.06
C ALA A 16 5.98 -0.24 27.07
N CYS A 17 5.43 -1.03 26.13
CA CYS A 17 6.13 -1.20 24.86
C CYS A 17 6.13 0.17 24.20
N GLN A 18 7.31 0.77 24.19
CA GLN A 18 7.59 2.15 23.87
C GLN A 18 7.02 2.48 22.49
N LYS A 19 5.99 3.33 22.46
CA LYS A 19 5.60 4.10 21.28
C LYS A 19 6.77 5.06 21.01
N SER A 20 7.75 4.59 20.26
CA SER A 20 8.82 5.43 19.73
C SER A 20 8.33 6.04 18.43
N GLU A 21 7.54 7.10 18.52
CA GLU A 21 7.51 8.11 17.47
C GLU A 21 8.23 9.32 18.02
N GLU A 22 9.24 9.78 17.30
CA GLU A 22 9.59 11.19 17.10
C GLU A 22 10.73 11.27 16.07
N PRO A 23 10.82 12.40 15.34
CA PRO A 23 10.83 12.37 13.89
C PRO A 23 12.16 12.83 13.30
N GLY A 24 12.51 12.26 12.16
CA GLY A 24 13.54 12.77 11.26
C GLY A 24 13.29 12.12 9.91
N ALA A 25 12.74 12.77 8.89
CA ALA A 25 13.36 13.91 8.23
C ALA A 25 14.88 13.75 8.01
N ALA A 26 15.37 12.52 7.83
CA ALA A 26 16.30 12.30 6.74
C ALA A 26 15.42 12.40 5.48
N THR A 27 15.39 13.54 4.78
CA THR A 27 16.47 13.92 3.87
C THR A 27 17.25 12.69 3.40
N VAL A 28 16.53 11.72 2.82
CA VAL A 28 17.00 11.25 1.52
C VAL A 28 16.84 12.50 0.68
N ALA A 29 17.94 13.24 0.52
CA ALA A 29 18.07 14.17 -0.58
C ALA A 29 17.46 13.46 -1.80
N PRO A 30 16.77 14.15 -2.72
CA PRO A 30 16.70 13.58 -4.05
C PRO A 30 18.18 13.37 -4.42
N GLU A 31 18.65 12.12 -4.38
CA GLU A 31 19.60 11.69 -5.39
C GLU A 31 18.93 12.19 -6.65
N PRO A 32 19.52 13.17 -7.36
CA PRO A 32 18.97 13.52 -8.65
C PRO A 32 18.98 12.19 -9.36
N ALA A 33 17.78 11.62 -9.58
CA ALA A 33 17.60 10.52 -10.48
C ALA A 33 18.20 11.06 -11.76
N THR A 34 19.46 10.68 -11.99
CA THR A 34 20.22 11.12 -13.13
C THR A 34 19.36 10.67 -14.26
N ALA A 35 18.77 11.65 -14.93
CA ALA A 35 18.02 11.47 -16.14
C ALA A 35 19.00 10.87 -17.14
N VAL A 36 19.15 9.55 -17.13
CA VAL A 36 19.77 8.83 -18.22
C VAL A 36 18.68 8.78 -19.28
N LYS A 37 18.62 9.87 -20.07
CA LYS A 37 17.98 9.85 -21.38
C LYS A 37 18.86 8.97 -22.26
N ASP A 38 18.74 7.65 -22.11
CA ASP A 38 19.22 6.71 -23.11
C ASP A 38 18.29 6.83 -24.31
N THR A 39 18.65 7.75 -25.20
CA THR A 39 18.04 7.89 -26.52
C THR A 39 18.66 6.82 -27.42
N SER A 40 18.27 5.56 -27.17
CA SER A 40 18.32 4.53 -28.19
C SER A 40 17.16 4.78 -29.16
N PRO A 41 17.34 4.70 -30.49
CA PRO A 41 16.25 4.93 -31.42
C PRO A 41 15.30 3.75 -31.34
N ALA A 42 14.37 3.80 -30.37
CA ALA A 42 13.25 2.91 -30.30
C ALA A 42 12.40 3.18 -31.54
N VAL A 43 12.27 2.16 -32.38
CA VAL A 43 11.16 2.06 -33.33
C VAL A 43 9.90 2.32 -32.50
N ALA A 44 9.22 3.45 -32.75
CA ALA A 44 8.03 3.84 -32.01
C ALA A 44 6.87 2.91 -32.37
N MET A 45 6.88 1.70 -31.83
CA MET A 45 5.67 0.94 -31.61
C MET A 45 4.99 1.58 -30.42
N GLU A 46 3.87 2.25 -30.66
CA GLU A 46 3.06 2.82 -29.59
C GLU A 46 2.46 1.65 -28.80
N GLU A 47 2.81 1.58 -27.53
CA GLU A 47 2.31 0.52 -26.64
C GLU A 47 0.81 0.73 -26.40
N PRO A 48 -0.01 -0.34 -26.43
CA PRO A 48 -1.41 -0.22 -26.07
C PRO A 48 -1.51 0.19 -24.59
N MET A 49 -2.23 1.29 -24.33
CA MET A 49 -2.48 1.79 -22.98
C MET A 49 -3.90 1.44 -22.55
N PRO A 50 -4.10 0.69 -21.44
CA PRO A 50 -5.42 0.26 -21.00
C PRO A 50 -6.20 1.44 -20.43
N GLU A 51 -7.53 1.38 -20.53
CA GLU A 51 -8.42 2.31 -19.86
C GLU A 51 -8.23 2.26 -18.33
N LYS A 52 -8.25 3.43 -17.69
CA LYS A 52 -8.27 3.53 -16.23
C LYS A 52 -9.70 3.46 -15.72
N ARG A 53 -9.98 2.47 -14.88
CA ARG A 53 -11.27 2.26 -14.22
C ARG A 53 -11.02 2.18 -12.71
N PRO A 54 -11.12 3.31 -11.98
CA PRO A 54 -10.83 3.34 -10.56
C PRO A 54 -11.65 2.33 -9.77
N TYR A 55 -10.97 1.36 -9.14
CA TYR A 55 -11.60 0.37 -8.28
C TYR A 55 -11.00 0.41 -6.88
N GLU A 56 -11.84 0.62 -5.86
CA GLU A 56 -11.39 0.67 -4.48
C GLU A 56 -11.22 -0.72 -3.88
N LEU A 57 -10.07 -0.95 -3.25
CA LEU A 57 -9.72 -2.17 -2.54
C LEU A 57 -9.43 -1.84 -1.09
N THR A 58 -10.20 -2.40 -0.17
CA THR A 58 -10.02 -2.22 1.27
C THR A 58 -9.56 -3.53 1.91
N LEU A 59 -8.34 -3.55 2.45
CA LEU A 59 -7.80 -4.67 3.21
C LEU A 59 -7.02 -4.16 4.42
N HIS A 60 -7.15 -4.86 5.55
CA HIS A 60 -6.48 -4.51 6.81
C HIS A 60 -6.69 -3.05 7.27
N GLY A 61 -7.87 -2.50 6.99
CA GLY A 61 -8.21 -1.11 7.33
C GLY A 61 -7.55 -0.05 6.44
N VAL A 62 -6.88 -0.46 5.35
CA VAL A 62 -6.29 0.43 4.36
C VAL A 62 -7.07 0.32 3.05
N THR A 63 -7.46 1.47 2.50
CA THR A 63 -8.11 1.57 1.19
C THR A 63 -7.12 2.07 0.16
N ARG A 64 -7.04 1.37 -0.98
CA ARG A 64 -6.25 1.76 -2.16
C ARG A 64 -7.15 1.77 -3.39
N VAL A 65 -6.79 2.57 -4.39
CA VAL A 65 -7.43 2.56 -5.71
C VAL A 65 -6.54 1.79 -6.68
N ASP A 66 -7.15 0.87 -7.42
CA ASP A 66 -6.54 0.10 -8.48
C ASP A 66 -7.28 0.41 -9.79
N ASP A 67 -6.67 1.25 -10.64
CA ASP A 67 -7.26 1.68 -11.91
C ASP A 67 -7.39 0.53 -12.92
N TYR A 68 -6.74 -0.61 -12.68
CA TYR A 68 -6.60 -1.70 -13.65
C TYR A 68 -7.14 -3.03 -13.12
N PHE A 69 -7.91 -3.00 -12.03
CA PHE A 69 -8.51 -4.20 -11.47
C PHE A 69 -9.37 -4.98 -12.48
N TRP A 70 -9.95 -4.27 -13.46
CA TRP A 70 -10.79 -4.83 -14.52
C TRP A 70 -10.05 -5.77 -15.48
N LEU A 71 -8.71 -5.70 -15.59
CA LEU A 71 -7.92 -6.63 -16.40
C LEU A 71 -7.87 -8.04 -15.78
N ARG A 72 -8.31 -8.19 -14.53
CA ARG A 72 -8.43 -9.48 -13.88
C ARG A 72 -9.78 -10.13 -14.24
N ASP A 73 -9.75 -11.07 -15.18
CA ASP A 73 -10.85 -11.99 -15.44
C ASP A 73 -10.47 -13.43 -15.08
N ASP A 74 -11.04 -13.95 -13.99
CA ASP A 74 -10.78 -15.31 -13.52
C ASP A 74 -11.27 -16.37 -14.53
N LYS A 75 -12.32 -16.08 -15.33
CA LYS A 75 -12.85 -16.99 -16.38
C LYS A 75 -12.09 -16.91 -17.70
N ARG A 76 -11.29 -15.85 -17.91
CA ARG A 76 -10.50 -15.59 -19.13
C ARG A 76 -11.33 -15.60 -20.42
N SER A 77 -12.47 -14.94 -20.36
CA SER A 77 -13.46 -14.86 -21.44
C SER A 77 -13.95 -13.44 -21.71
N ASP A 78 -13.57 -12.45 -20.90
CA ASP A 78 -13.97 -11.06 -21.08
C ASP A 78 -13.39 -10.48 -22.40
N PRO A 79 -14.24 -10.03 -23.33
CA PRO A 79 -13.80 -9.54 -24.63
C PRO A 79 -13.00 -8.23 -24.54
N GLU A 80 -13.23 -7.38 -23.54
CA GLU A 80 -12.47 -6.12 -23.37
C GLU A 80 -11.06 -6.40 -22.84
N VAL A 81 -10.94 -7.38 -21.92
CA VAL A 81 -9.64 -7.84 -21.43
C VAL A 81 -8.86 -8.51 -22.57
N LEU A 82 -9.50 -9.37 -23.36
CA LEU A 82 -8.85 -10.03 -24.50
C LEU A 82 -8.42 -9.02 -25.56
N ALA A 83 -9.27 -8.06 -25.93
CA ALA A 83 -8.94 -7.03 -26.91
C ALA A 83 -7.74 -6.15 -26.51
N TYR A 84 -7.48 -5.98 -25.21
CA TYR A 84 -6.30 -5.27 -24.72
C TYR A 84 -5.02 -6.12 -24.77
N LEU A 85 -5.13 -7.46 -24.72
CA LEU A 85 -4.00 -8.38 -24.66
C LEU A 85 -3.53 -8.89 -26.03
N GLU A 86 -4.28 -8.64 -27.09
CA GLU A 86 -3.96 -8.99 -28.49
C GLU A 86 -3.01 -7.97 -29.16
#